data_AF-A0A536DF77-F1
#
_entry.id   AF-A0A536DF77-F1
#
_cell.length_a   1.000
_cell.length_b   1.000
_cell.length_c   1.000
_cell.angle_alpha   90.00
_cell.angle_beta   90.00
_cell.angle_gamma   90.00
#
_symmetry.space_group_name_H-M   'P 1'
#
loop_
_entity.id
_entity.type
_entity.pdbx_description
1 polymer ?
#
loop_
_entity_poly.entity_id
_entity_poly.type
_entity_poly.pdbx_seq_one_letter_code
_entity_poly.pdbx_strand_id
1 'polypeptide(L)'
;MDAVGLRFGWLHIGFFHIELLHYYLVQDSGSGYSRPVIVDAHLDIAWNAISAGRGFLGEPAPGYVVSRSSLARGGVGLVFATLYTAPAHARRSMRTRFVYENAHEAGLMATAEVNYYKSCDLTLIGDRQQLQRYVRGWRRGRLAAVLLMEGADPVESPAQLGAWVDRGVRIIGPAWGRTRYSGGTHAPGGLTALGVQLLKAMRRKKVILDISHMADRAVADAFELWRGPVMSSHSNARDLVPADRQITNATAAEIARRGGMLGISFYEHHLRSSGHASLDDIVRHAVHLARAAGGPEHVGLGSDLDGGFDAKHSAMQNTRQLSE
;
A
#
# COMPACT_ATOMS: atom_id res chain seq x y z
N MET A 1 23.98 33.23 -37.32
CA MET A 1 24.04 31.84 -37.83
C MET A 1 24.11 30.90 -36.62
N ASP A 2 23.23 31.06 -35.64
CA ASP A 2 21.80 30.69 -35.60
C ASP A 2 21.64 29.33 -34.94
N ALA A 3 21.50 29.40 -33.62
CA ALA A 3 20.98 28.34 -32.78
C ALA A 3 19.52 28.12 -33.14
N VAL A 4 19.19 26.92 -33.61
CA VAL A 4 17.80 26.51 -33.83
C VAL A 4 17.21 26.17 -32.47
N GLY A 5 16.51 27.14 -31.90
CA GLY A 5 15.59 26.93 -30.79
C GLY A 5 14.30 26.28 -31.30
N LEU A 6 13.93 25.14 -30.72
CA LEU A 6 12.57 24.62 -30.80
C LEU A 6 11.92 24.81 -29.43
N ARG A 7 11.12 25.86 -29.33
CA ARG A 7 10.10 26.03 -28.29
C ARG A 7 8.90 25.18 -28.67
N PHE A 8 8.41 24.34 -27.76
CA PHE A 8 7.00 23.96 -27.72
C PHE A 8 6.44 24.35 -26.36
N GLY A 9 5.43 25.22 -26.40
CA GLY A 9 4.70 25.68 -25.23
C GLY A 9 3.36 24.99 -25.07
N TRP A 10 2.95 24.90 -23.80
CA TRP A 10 1.60 24.86 -23.26
C TRP A 10 0.79 23.55 -23.34
N LEU A 11 0.64 22.87 -22.19
CA LEU A 11 -0.59 22.89 -21.37
C LEU A 11 -0.38 22.11 -20.06
N HIS A 12 -0.27 22.82 -18.94
CA HIS A 12 -0.31 22.19 -17.60
C HIS A 12 -1.76 21.94 -17.20
N ILE A 13 -2.21 20.69 -17.29
CA ILE A 13 -3.44 20.21 -16.65
C ILE A 13 -3.03 19.40 -15.42
N GLY A 14 -3.54 19.80 -14.26
CA GLY A 14 -3.20 19.22 -12.97
C GLY A 14 -3.57 17.73 -12.86
N PHE A 15 -2.54 16.89 -12.79
CA PHE A 15 -2.64 15.49 -12.38
C PHE A 15 -1.84 15.24 -11.08
N PHE A 16 -2.20 14.22 -10.33
CA PHE A 16 -1.35 13.63 -9.30
C PHE A 16 -0.22 12.89 -10.01
N HIS A 17 0.98 13.47 -10.01
CA HIS A 17 2.21 12.75 -10.30
C HIS A 17 2.79 12.26 -8.97
N ILE A 18 2.95 10.95 -8.85
CA ILE A 18 3.70 10.29 -7.79
C ILE A 18 5.22 10.37 -8.05
N GLU A 19 5.65 10.96 -9.17
CA GLU A 19 7.05 11.11 -9.62
C GLU A 19 8.00 11.94 -8.73
N LEU A 20 7.67 12.22 -7.47
CA LEU A 20 8.54 13.01 -6.59
C LEU A 20 8.89 12.37 -5.25
N LEU A 21 8.70 11.04 -5.10
CA LEU A 21 9.11 10.36 -3.87
C LEU A 21 10.43 9.59 -3.91
N HIS A 22 11.03 9.28 -5.07
CA HIS A 22 12.45 8.89 -5.17
C HIS A 22 12.91 9.01 -6.62
N TYR A 23 13.81 9.97 -6.95
CA TYR A 23 14.94 9.83 -7.91
C TYR A 23 15.65 11.16 -8.35
N TYR A 24 15.41 12.32 -7.74
CA TYR A 24 16.26 13.52 -7.99
C TYR A 24 17.42 13.72 -6.98
N LEU A 25 17.80 12.68 -6.24
CA LEU A 25 18.88 12.72 -5.24
C LEU A 25 20.17 12.00 -5.65
N VAL A 26 20.34 11.65 -6.93
CA VAL A 26 21.57 10.95 -7.40
C VAL A 26 22.51 11.83 -8.22
N GLN A 27 22.17 13.09 -8.57
CA GLN A 27 23.11 13.98 -9.29
C GLN A 27 23.01 15.46 -8.91
N ASP A 28 22.95 15.78 -7.61
CA ASP A 28 23.40 17.11 -7.16
C ASP A 28 24.54 16.95 -6.16
N SER A 29 25.76 17.03 -6.68
CA SER A 29 27.00 17.07 -5.91
C SER A 29 27.14 18.43 -5.24
N GLY A 30 26.25 18.73 -4.29
CA GLY A 30 26.17 20.04 -3.65
C GLY A 30 25.39 20.03 -2.34
N SER A 31 26.11 19.90 -1.22
CA SER A 31 25.68 20.23 0.15
C SER A 31 24.62 19.35 0.84
N GLY A 32 25.07 18.54 1.81
CA GLY A 32 24.29 18.12 2.99
C GLY A 32 23.15 17.11 2.77
N TYR A 33 23.47 15.83 2.54
CA TYR A 33 22.48 14.76 2.45
C TYR A 33 21.64 14.61 3.74
N SER A 34 20.43 15.18 3.77
CA SER A 34 19.37 14.62 4.62
C SER A 34 18.95 13.30 3.98
N ARG A 35 19.11 12.17 4.66
CA ARG A 35 18.63 10.86 4.16
C ARG A 35 17.15 10.98 3.74
N PRO A 36 16.76 10.48 2.54
CA PRO A 36 15.38 10.54 2.07
C PRO A 36 14.45 9.76 3.02
N VAL A 37 13.19 10.17 3.06
CA VAL A 37 12.16 9.55 3.91
C VAL A 37 11.85 8.16 3.37
N ILE A 38 12.05 7.11 4.18
CA ILE A 38 11.61 5.76 3.81
C ILE A 38 10.08 5.71 3.95
N VAL A 39 9.42 5.25 2.89
CA VAL A 39 7.97 5.05 2.83
C VAL A 39 7.67 3.56 2.73
N ASP A 40 6.81 3.06 3.61
CA ASP A 40 6.24 1.72 3.50
C ASP A 40 4.77 1.80 3.07
N ALA A 41 4.44 1.20 1.94
CA ALA A 41 3.12 1.29 1.34
C ALA A 41 2.08 0.32 1.93
N HIS A 42 2.41 -0.51 2.92
CA HIS A 42 1.41 -1.42 3.52
C HIS A 42 1.81 -1.94 4.90
N LEU A 43 1.07 -1.56 5.97
CA LEU A 43 1.24 -2.10 7.33
C LEU A 43 -0.08 -2.21 8.11
N ASP A 44 -0.37 -3.44 8.59
CA ASP A 44 -1.57 -3.83 9.37
C ASP A 44 -1.54 -3.45 10.85
N ILE A 45 -1.10 -2.23 11.15
CA ILE A 45 -0.86 -1.78 12.53
C ILE A 45 -2.14 -1.85 13.40
N ALA A 46 -3.25 -1.27 12.94
CA ALA A 46 -4.46 -1.18 13.75
C ALA A 46 -5.16 -2.53 13.91
N TRP A 47 -5.22 -3.33 12.84
CA TRP A 47 -5.70 -4.70 12.90
C TRP A 47 -4.95 -5.53 13.95
N ASN A 48 -3.62 -5.47 13.97
CA ASN A 48 -2.79 -6.17 14.95
C ASN A 48 -3.09 -5.73 16.40
N ALA A 49 -3.24 -4.42 16.60
CA ALA A 49 -3.51 -3.86 17.93
C ALA A 49 -4.90 -4.25 18.46
N ILE A 50 -5.93 -4.14 17.62
CA ILE A 50 -7.33 -4.35 18.03
C ILE A 50 -7.67 -5.83 18.10
N SER A 51 -7.29 -6.62 17.10
CA SER A 51 -7.68 -8.03 17.01
C SER A 51 -6.89 -8.95 17.93
N ALA A 52 -5.63 -8.59 18.24
CA ALA A 52 -4.69 -9.46 18.92
C ALA A 52 -3.93 -8.81 20.08
N GLY A 53 -4.24 -7.55 20.43
CA GLY A 53 -3.58 -6.85 21.54
C GLY A 53 -2.11 -6.50 21.28
N ARG A 54 -1.64 -6.57 20.02
CA ARG A 54 -0.27 -6.22 19.63
C ARG A 54 -0.17 -4.72 19.38
N GLY A 55 -0.02 -3.95 20.46
CA GLY A 55 -0.04 -2.49 20.41
C GLY A 55 1.16 -1.88 19.67
N PHE A 56 0.93 -0.70 19.09
CA PHE A 56 1.91 0.01 18.25
C PHE A 56 2.85 0.95 19.02
N LEU A 57 2.42 1.49 20.17
CA LEU A 57 3.16 2.54 20.87
C LEU A 57 4.36 2.04 21.68
N GLY A 58 4.34 0.77 22.08
CA GLY A 58 5.41 0.13 22.85
C GLY A 58 6.48 -0.52 21.98
N GLU A 59 7.28 -1.41 22.56
CA GLU A 59 8.11 -2.32 21.78
C GLU A 59 7.25 -3.38 21.07
N PRO A 60 7.71 -3.92 19.92
CA PRO A 60 6.97 -4.95 19.20
C PRO A 60 6.65 -6.15 20.08
N ALA A 61 5.49 -6.77 19.83
CA ALA A 61 5.13 -8.02 20.50
C ALA A 61 6.15 -9.14 20.17
N PRO A 62 6.34 -10.15 21.03
CA PRO A 62 7.28 -11.24 20.76
C PRO A 62 7.01 -11.93 19.41
N GLY A 63 8.02 -11.97 18.55
CA GLY A 63 7.94 -12.53 17.19
C GLY A 63 7.50 -11.55 16.11
N TYR A 64 7.14 -10.31 16.46
CA TYR A 64 6.69 -9.27 15.54
C TYR A 64 7.71 -8.13 15.50
N VAL A 65 7.69 -7.30 14.45
CA VAL A 65 8.75 -6.30 14.21
C VAL A 65 8.25 -4.88 14.09
N VAL A 66 6.95 -4.65 13.97
CA VAL A 66 6.36 -3.33 13.76
C VAL A 66 5.95 -2.71 15.09
N SER A 67 6.53 -1.55 15.37
CA SER A 67 6.08 -0.61 16.39
C SER A 67 6.52 0.80 16.02
N ARG A 68 6.02 1.82 16.71
CA ARG A 68 6.44 3.21 16.49
C ARG A 68 7.95 3.35 16.67
N SER A 69 8.51 2.74 17.72
CA SER A 69 9.94 2.81 18.02
C SER A 69 10.77 2.02 17.01
N SER A 70 10.30 0.85 16.56
CA SER A 70 11.04 0.04 15.59
C SER A 70 11.11 0.73 14.21
N LEU A 71 9.98 1.23 13.70
CA LEU A 71 9.91 1.97 12.43
C LEU A 71 10.78 3.23 12.47
N ALA A 72 10.72 3.99 13.56
CA ALA A 72 11.56 5.17 13.77
C ALA A 72 13.06 4.82 13.76
N ARG A 73 13.47 3.72 14.41
CA ARG A 73 14.85 3.23 14.40
C ARG A 73 15.28 2.81 12.99
N GLY A 74 14.41 2.11 12.27
CA GLY A 74 14.58 1.72 10.87
C GLY A 74 14.54 2.89 9.86
N GLY A 75 14.30 4.11 10.31
CA GLY A 75 14.29 5.30 9.45
C GLY A 75 13.02 5.45 8.61
N VAL A 76 11.99 4.62 8.86
CA VAL A 76 10.67 4.76 8.23
C VAL A 76 10.02 6.03 8.74
N GLY A 77 9.63 6.89 7.80
CA GLY A 77 9.00 8.17 8.10
C GLY A 77 7.55 8.27 7.65
N LEU A 78 7.14 7.46 6.68
CA LEU A 78 5.75 7.43 6.22
C LEU A 78 5.30 5.99 6.04
N VAL A 79 4.11 5.69 6.51
CA VAL A 79 3.49 4.37 6.31
C VAL A 79 2.11 4.52 5.69
N PHE A 80 1.68 3.56 4.90
CA PHE A 80 0.28 3.42 4.56
C PHE A 80 -0.34 2.47 5.59
N ALA A 81 -1.01 3.10 6.54
CA ALA A 81 -1.67 2.46 7.66
C ALA A 81 -2.99 1.88 7.17
N THR A 82 -3.09 0.55 7.19
CA THR A 82 -4.23 -0.15 6.61
C THR A 82 -5.41 -0.17 7.57
N LEU A 83 -6.62 -0.23 7.01
CA LEU A 83 -7.85 -0.59 7.68
C LEU A 83 -8.22 -1.94 7.10
N TYR A 84 -7.90 -3.02 7.82
CA TYR A 84 -8.14 -4.38 7.39
C TYR A 84 -9.17 -5.04 8.30
N THR A 85 -10.17 -5.67 7.69
CA THR A 85 -11.21 -6.40 8.44
C THR A 85 -11.33 -7.81 7.90
N ALA A 86 -11.19 -8.80 8.77
CA ALA A 86 -11.33 -10.20 8.35
C ALA A 86 -12.81 -10.61 8.23
N PRO A 87 -13.23 -11.19 7.10
CA PRO A 87 -14.57 -11.78 6.98
C PRO A 87 -14.68 -13.08 7.79
N ALA A 88 -15.91 -13.47 8.16
CA ALA A 88 -16.15 -14.68 8.95
C ALA A 88 -15.62 -15.97 8.32
N HIS A 89 -15.54 -16.06 6.99
CA HIS A 89 -14.95 -17.22 6.31
C HIS A 89 -13.42 -17.32 6.48
N ALA A 90 -12.74 -16.21 6.79
CA ALA A 90 -11.31 -16.16 7.07
C ALA A 90 -10.95 -16.53 8.53
N ARG A 91 -11.95 -16.74 9.40
CA ARG A 91 -11.77 -17.07 10.83
C ARG A 91 -10.74 -18.17 11.06
N ARG A 92 -10.78 -19.23 10.25
CA ARG A 92 -9.86 -20.38 10.37
C ARG A 92 -8.46 -20.07 9.86
N SER A 93 -8.34 -19.53 8.64
CA SER A 93 -7.03 -19.25 8.03
C SER A 93 -6.25 -18.18 8.80
N MET A 94 -6.94 -17.14 9.28
CA MET A 94 -6.32 -16.06 10.06
C MET A 94 -6.26 -16.33 11.57
N ARG A 95 -6.80 -17.46 12.03
CA ARG A 95 -6.79 -17.86 13.45
C ARG A 95 -7.29 -16.76 14.40
N THR A 96 -8.32 -16.02 14.00
CA THR A 96 -8.89 -14.89 14.75
C THR A 96 -10.36 -15.12 15.04
N ARG A 97 -10.87 -14.54 16.14
CA ARG A 97 -12.32 -14.44 16.40
C ARG A 97 -12.89 -13.08 16.04
N PHE A 98 -12.04 -12.10 15.79
CA PHE A 98 -12.42 -10.73 15.43
C PHE A 98 -12.74 -10.69 13.93
N VAL A 99 -13.97 -11.03 13.57
CA VAL A 99 -14.42 -11.13 12.17
C VAL A 99 -15.78 -10.46 11.98
N TYR A 100 -16.08 -10.01 10.76
CA TYR A 100 -17.41 -9.51 10.39
C TYR A 100 -18.23 -10.56 9.63
N GLU A 101 -19.55 -10.48 9.74
CA GLU A 101 -20.51 -11.28 8.97
C GLU A 101 -21.26 -10.42 7.93
N ASN A 102 -21.30 -9.10 8.13
CA ASN A 102 -21.93 -8.16 7.22
C ASN A 102 -21.13 -6.86 7.07
N ALA A 103 -21.53 -6.04 6.10
CA ALA A 103 -20.87 -4.78 5.76
C ALA A 103 -20.88 -3.76 6.91
N HIS A 104 -21.92 -3.77 7.73
CA HIS A 104 -22.05 -2.83 8.84
C HIS A 104 -21.01 -3.14 9.93
N GLU A 105 -20.86 -4.41 10.28
CA GLU A 105 -19.82 -4.88 11.20
C GLU A 105 -18.41 -4.58 10.66
N ALA A 106 -18.16 -4.80 9.37
CA ALA A 106 -16.90 -4.40 8.73
C ALA A 106 -16.67 -2.88 8.87
N GLY A 107 -17.71 -2.07 8.68
CA GLY A 107 -17.69 -0.62 8.87
C GLY A 107 -17.35 -0.20 10.30
N LEU A 108 -17.91 -0.90 11.31
CA LEU A 108 -17.61 -0.67 12.72
C LEU A 108 -16.16 -1.01 13.06
N MET A 109 -15.66 -2.16 12.58
CA MET A 109 -14.29 -2.60 12.78
C MET A 109 -13.29 -1.60 12.16
N ALA A 110 -13.46 -1.23 10.90
CA ALA A 110 -12.58 -0.24 10.24
C ALA A 110 -12.68 1.15 10.90
N THR A 111 -13.85 1.53 11.44
CA THR A 111 -13.99 2.77 12.21
C THR A 111 -13.18 2.72 13.51
N ALA A 112 -13.16 1.57 14.19
CA ALA A 112 -12.32 1.37 15.38
C ALA A 112 -10.83 1.51 15.03
N GLU A 113 -10.39 0.99 13.89
CA GLU A 113 -9.02 1.14 13.39
C GLU A 113 -8.65 2.59 13.09
N VAL A 114 -9.52 3.37 12.44
CA VAL A 114 -9.31 4.83 12.25
C VAL A 114 -9.13 5.52 13.61
N ASN A 115 -9.95 5.18 14.60
CA ASN A 115 -9.87 5.78 15.94
C ASN A 115 -8.61 5.34 16.68
N TYR A 116 -8.13 4.12 16.47
CA TYR A 116 -6.85 3.64 17.00
C TYR A 116 -5.68 4.45 16.45
N TYR A 117 -5.64 4.71 15.14
CA TYR A 117 -4.58 5.56 14.57
C TYR A 117 -4.59 6.98 15.13
N LYS A 118 -5.78 7.56 15.35
CA LYS A 118 -5.93 8.88 15.98
C LYS A 118 -5.46 8.88 17.44
N SER A 119 -5.66 7.81 18.19
CA SER A 119 -5.22 7.71 19.59
C SER A 119 -3.71 7.48 19.73
N CYS A 120 -3.04 7.01 18.67
CA CYS A 120 -1.58 6.80 18.65
C CYS A 120 -0.75 8.10 18.50
N ASP A 121 -1.38 9.28 18.44
CA ASP A 121 -0.72 10.55 18.09
C ASP A 121 0.09 10.44 16.78
N LEU A 122 -0.50 9.76 15.80
CA LEU A 122 0.07 9.58 14.46
C LEU A 122 -0.48 10.66 13.54
N THR A 123 0.40 11.43 12.89
CA THR A 123 -0.04 12.44 11.92
C THR A 123 -0.65 11.75 10.71
N LEU A 124 -1.96 11.93 10.50
CA LEU A 124 -2.68 11.40 9.33
C LEU A 124 -2.64 12.41 8.19
N ILE A 125 -1.97 12.05 7.10
CA ILE A 125 -1.82 12.84 5.90
C ILE A 125 -3.01 12.57 4.97
N GLY A 126 -3.85 13.59 4.82
CA GLY A 126 -5.07 13.56 4.03
C GLY A 126 -5.01 14.39 2.75
N ASP A 127 -3.91 15.05 2.40
CA ASP A 127 -3.81 15.74 1.12
C ASP A 127 -2.35 15.98 0.67
N ARG A 128 -2.20 16.45 -0.56
CA ARG A 128 -0.91 16.73 -1.18
C ARG A 128 -0.12 17.81 -0.44
N GLN A 129 -0.79 18.84 0.07
CA GLN A 129 -0.13 19.95 0.75
C GLN A 129 0.43 19.51 2.11
N GLN A 130 -0.32 18.70 2.85
CA GLN A 130 0.13 18.04 4.07
C GLN A 130 1.31 17.12 3.80
N LEU A 131 1.25 16.29 2.74
CA LEU A 131 2.35 15.41 2.35
C LEU A 131 3.63 16.20 2.03
N GLN A 132 3.51 17.23 1.18
CA GLN A 132 4.66 18.07 0.80
C GLN A 132 5.27 18.79 2.00
N ARG A 133 4.44 19.32 2.91
CA ARG A 133 4.93 19.94 4.15
C ARG A 133 5.63 18.92 5.05
N TYR A 134 5.06 17.72 5.18
CA TYR A 134 5.62 16.65 5.99
C TYR A 134 7.00 16.22 5.47
N VAL A 135 7.09 15.89 4.18
CA VAL A 135 8.34 15.42 3.55
C VAL A 135 9.44 16.49 3.62
N ARG A 136 9.11 17.75 3.30
CA ARG A 136 10.09 18.87 3.39
C ARG A 136 10.61 19.11 4.82
N GLY A 137 9.76 18.88 5.82
CA GLY A 137 10.08 19.08 7.23
C GLY A 137 10.39 17.80 7.99
N TRP A 138 10.58 16.67 7.29
CA TRP A 138 10.78 15.39 7.94
C TRP A 138 12.12 15.34 8.65
N ARG A 139 12.15 14.71 9.82
CA ARG A 139 13.37 14.39 10.56
C ARG A 139 13.28 12.97 11.08
N ARG A 140 14.43 12.29 11.17
CA ARG A 140 14.52 10.93 11.71
C ARG A 140 13.81 10.84 13.07
N GLY A 141 13.04 9.79 13.27
CA GLY A 141 12.21 9.59 14.46
C GLY A 141 10.78 10.13 14.33
N ARG A 142 10.48 10.97 13.33
CA ARG A 142 9.10 11.34 13.00
C ARG A 142 8.47 10.30 12.10
N LEU A 143 7.21 9.98 12.39
CA LEU A 143 6.39 9.05 11.61
C LEU A 143 5.03 9.68 11.33
N ALA A 144 4.54 9.52 10.11
CA ALA A 144 3.19 9.88 9.70
C ALA A 144 2.55 8.70 8.95
N ALA A 145 1.25 8.78 8.73
CA ALA A 145 0.50 7.78 8.00
C ALA A 145 -0.41 8.38 6.93
N VAL A 146 -0.59 7.63 5.84
CA VAL A 146 -1.74 7.77 4.93
C VAL A 146 -2.65 6.58 5.19
N LEU A 147 -3.96 6.81 5.29
CA LEU A 147 -4.90 5.70 5.52
C LEU A 147 -5.24 4.98 4.21
N LEU A 148 -5.08 3.65 4.23
CA LEU A 148 -5.40 2.71 3.17
C LEU A 148 -6.48 1.75 3.68
N MET A 149 -7.50 1.43 2.90
CA MET A 149 -8.48 0.40 3.25
C MET A 149 -8.23 -0.84 2.42
N GLU A 150 -7.97 -1.97 3.07
CA GLU A 150 -7.70 -3.25 2.43
C GLU A 150 -8.95 -4.12 2.45
N GLY A 151 -9.53 -4.35 1.27
CA GLY A 151 -10.88 -4.87 1.15
C GLY A 151 -11.93 -3.80 1.46
N ALA A 152 -12.75 -3.46 0.47
CA ALA A 152 -13.68 -2.33 0.58
C ALA A 152 -15.02 -2.67 1.28
N ASP A 153 -15.15 -3.84 1.90
CA ASP A 153 -16.38 -4.24 2.58
C ASP A 153 -16.86 -3.29 3.70
N PRO A 154 -15.99 -2.56 4.43
CA PRO A 154 -16.41 -1.50 5.35
C PRO A 154 -17.18 -0.34 4.69
N VAL A 155 -17.03 -0.13 3.38
CA VAL A 155 -17.87 0.80 2.64
C VAL A 155 -19.21 0.11 2.39
N GLU A 156 -20.24 0.36 3.20
CA GLU A 156 -21.53 -0.33 3.03
C GLU A 156 -22.18 0.02 1.68
N SER A 157 -22.08 1.30 1.28
CA SER A 157 -22.49 1.79 -0.04
C SER A 157 -21.52 2.81 -0.63
N PRO A 158 -21.36 2.88 -1.96
CA PRO A 158 -20.53 3.89 -2.63
C PRO A 158 -20.86 5.35 -2.27
N ALA A 159 -22.07 5.63 -1.77
CA ALA A 159 -22.49 6.95 -1.30
C ALA A 159 -21.75 7.38 -0.02
N GLN A 160 -21.37 6.43 0.85
CA GLN A 160 -20.64 6.68 2.09
C GLN A 160 -19.17 7.06 1.88
N LEU A 161 -18.64 6.94 0.66
CA LEU A 161 -17.23 7.19 0.40
C LEU A 161 -16.77 8.59 0.84
N GLY A 162 -17.64 9.60 0.74
CA GLY A 162 -17.35 10.93 1.26
C GLY A 162 -17.01 10.90 2.76
N ALA A 163 -17.80 10.19 3.56
CA ALA A 163 -17.58 10.07 4.99
C ALA A 163 -16.31 9.25 5.35
N TRP A 164 -15.87 8.33 4.50
CA TRP A 164 -14.59 7.64 4.66
C TRP A 164 -13.40 8.56 4.33
N VAL A 165 -13.53 9.39 3.30
CA VAL A 165 -12.54 10.43 2.98
C VAL A 165 -12.45 11.47 4.10
N ASP A 166 -13.57 11.89 4.67
CA ASP A 166 -13.58 12.83 5.81
C ASP A 166 -12.92 12.23 7.06
N ARG A 167 -12.97 10.89 7.21
CA ARG A 167 -12.23 10.15 8.26
C ARG A 167 -10.73 10.02 7.98
N GLY A 168 -10.28 10.30 6.76
CA GLY A 168 -8.87 10.32 6.37
C GLY A 168 -8.46 9.26 5.34
N VAL A 169 -9.37 8.37 4.91
CA VAL A 169 -9.05 7.33 3.90
C VAL A 169 -8.66 7.98 2.57
N ARG A 170 -7.54 7.55 1.98
CA ARG A 170 -7.04 8.05 0.69
C ARG A 170 -6.76 6.98 -0.34
N ILE A 171 -6.62 5.75 0.09
CA ILE A 171 -6.31 4.60 -0.76
C ILE A 171 -7.34 3.51 -0.43
N ILE A 172 -7.90 2.86 -1.45
CA ILE A 172 -8.79 1.71 -1.25
C ILE A 172 -8.39 0.61 -2.20
N GLY A 173 -8.11 -0.57 -1.64
CA GLY A 173 -8.07 -1.85 -2.32
C GLY A 173 -9.45 -2.50 -2.32
N PRO A 174 -10.13 -2.66 -3.47
CA PRO A 174 -11.46 -3.25 -3.50
C PRO A 174 -11.51 -4.73 -3.08
N ALA A 175 -10.36 -5.41 -3.07
CA ALA A 175 -10.23 -6.84 -2.83
C ALA A 175 -9.30 -7.16 -1.63
N TRP A 176 -9.47 -8.37 -1.09
CA TRP A 176 -8.50 -9.10 -0.28
C TRP A 176 -8.57 -10.58 -0.72
N GLY A 177 -9.48 -11.35 -0.12
CA GLY A 177 -10.20 -12.42 -0.81
C GLY A 177 -11.31 -11.84 -1.69
N ARG A 178 -12.40 -12.60 -1.89
CA ARG A 178 -13.60 -12.06 -2.53
C ARG A 178 -14.32 -11.12 -1.56
N THR A 179 -14.58 -9.89 -2.02
CA THR A 179 -15.41 -8.90 -1.34
C THR A 179 -16.74 -8.73 -2.07
N ARG A 180 -17.63 -7.87 -1.56
CA ARG A 180 -18.84 -7.48 -2.32
C ARG A 180 -18.53 -6.65 -3.58
N TYR A 181 -17.30 -6.14 -3.70
CA TYR A 181 -16.88 -5.23 -4.75
C TYR A 181 -16.04 -5.89 -5.85
N SER A 182 -15.25 -6.91 -5.51
CA SER A 182 -14.25 -7.47 -6.42
C SER A 182 -13.99 -8.95 -6.14
N GLY A 183 -13.67 -9.70 -7.20
CA GLY A 183 -12.89 -10.91 -7.07
C GLY A 183 -11.48 -10.60 -6.54
N GLY A 184 -10.91 -11.55 -5.80
CA GLY A 184 -9.62 -11.35 -5.13
C GLY A 184 -8.80 -12.62 -5.01
N THR A 185 -7.78 -12.58 -4.14
CA THR A 185 -6.84 -13.69 -3.94
C THR A 185 -7.56 -14.93 -3.45
N HIS A 186 -7.27 -16.08 -4.06
CA HIS A 186 -7.88 -17.39 -3.82
C HIS A 186 -9.41 -17.43 -4.01
N ALA A 187 -10.00 -16.37 -4.59
CA ALA A 187 -11.40 -16.28 -4.91
C ALA A 187 -11.59 -15.41 -6.17
N PRO A 188 -11.11 -15.90 -7.33
CA PRO A 188 -11.02 -15.11 -8.55
C PRO A 188 -12.40 -14.68 -9.06
N GLY A 189 -12.41 -13.57 -9.79
CA GLY A 189 -13.62 -12.96 -10.36
C GLY A 189 -13.33 -11.55 -10.87
N GLY A 190 -14.29 -10.97 -11.59
CA GLY A 190 -14.24 -9.59 -12.04
C GLY A 190 -14.69 -8.58 -10.97
N LEU A 191 -14.83 -7.33 -11.38
CA LEU A 191 -15.55 -6.33 -10.60
C LEU A 191 -17.04 -6.66 -10.58
N THR A 192 -17.69 -6.51 -9.43
CA THR A 192 -19.15 -6.58 -9.35
C THR A 192 -19.78 -5.29 -9.85
N ALA A 193 -21.09 -5.28 -10.10
CA ALA A 193 -21.81 -4.04 -10.39
C ALA A 193 -21.63 -2.99 -9.28
N LEU A 194 -21.55 -3.43 -8.02
CA LEU A 194 -21.27 -2.58 -6.87
C LEU A 194 -19.79 -2.09 -6.90
N GLY A 195 -18.85 -2.95 -7.29
CA GLY A 195 -17.45 -2.62 -7.60
C GLY A 195 -17.31 -1.47 -8.58
N VAL A 196 -18.01 -1.54 -9.71
CA VAL A 196 -18.02 -0.48 -10.72
C VAL A 196 -18.55 0.84 -10.14
N GLN A 197 -19.58 0.80 -9.30
CA GLN A 197 -20.11 1.99 -8.63
C GLN A 197 -19.11 2.58 -7.63
N LEU A 198 -18.40 1.72 -6.88
CA LEU A 198 -17.34 2.14 -5.95
C LEU A 198 -16.22 2.86 -6.70
N LEU A 199 -15.72 2.30 -7.81
CA LEU A 199 -14.69 2.96 -8.63
C LEU A 199 -15.17 4.34 -9.12
N LYS A 200 -16.43 4.47 -9.56
CA LYS A 200 -16.97 5.78 -9.94
C LYS A 200 -16.96 6.77 -8.76
N ALA A 201 -17.31 6.31 -7.55
CA ALA A 201 -17.26 7.13 -6.34
C ALA A 201 -15.82 7.52 -5.98
N MET A 202 -14.88 6.56 -5.99
CA MET A 202 -13.46 6.76 -5.73
C MET A 202 -12.87 7.82 -6.64
N ARG A 203 -13.19 7.76 -7.94
CA ARG A 203 -12.77 8.78 -8.90
C ARG A 203 -13.29 10.17 -8.55
N ARG A 204 -14.59 10.31 -8.21
CA ARG A 204 -15.18 11.61 -7.80
C ARG A 204 -14.52 12.18 -6.55
N LYS A 205 -14.10 11.31 -5.62
CA LYS A 205 -13.49 11.69 -4.35
C LYS A 205 -11.95 11.68 -4.38
N LYS A 206 -11.33 11.44 -5.55
CA LYS A 206 -9.87 11.40 -5.75
C LYS A 206 -9.16 10.40 -4.83
N VAL A 207 -9.81 9.27 -4.56
CA VAL A 207 -9.23 8.14 -3.82
C VAL A 207 -8.38 7.32 -4.78
N ILE A 208 -7.20 6.89 -4.34
CA ILE A 208 -6.27 6.06 -5.12
C ILE A 208 -6.80 4.63 -5.14
N LEU A 209 -6.76 4.00 -6.32
CA LEU A 209 -7.04 2.57 -6.46
C LEU A 209 -5.78 1.77 -6.13
N ASP A 210 -5.86 0.92 -5.12
CA ASP A 210 -4.87 -0.14 -4.89
C ASP A 210 -5.36 -1.44 -5.52
N ILE A 211 -4.55 -2.06 -6.38
CA ILE A 211 -4.91 -3.32 -7.04
C ILE A 211 -4.33 -4.55 -6.34
N SER A 212 -3.59 -4.37 -5.24
CA SER A 212 -3.14 -5.51 -4.43
C SER A 212 -4.35 -6.37 -4.07
N HIS A 213 -4.14 -7.68 -4.02
CA HIS A 213 -5.18 -8.70 -3.86
C HIS A 213 -6.22 -8.86 -4.98
N MET A 214 -6.38 -7.91 -5.91
CA MET A 214 -7.37 -8.05 -6.99
C MET A 214 -7.00 -9.20 -7.91
N ALA A 215 -8.00 -10.02 -8.26
CA ALA A 215 -7.82 -11.08 -9.25
C ALA A 215 -7.62 -10.48 -10.66
N ASP A 216 -6.94 -11.20 -11.55
CA ASP A 216 -6.61 -10.72 -12.91
C ASP A 216 -7.80 -10.17 -13.69
N ARG A 217 -8.96 -10.85 -13.62
CA ARG A 217 -10.20 -10.39 -14.26
C ARG A 217 -10.63 -9.04 -13.70
N ALA A 218 -10.60 -8.85 -12.39
CA ALA A 218 -10.96 -7.58 -11.77
C ALA A 218 -9.94 -6.48 -12.08
N VAL A 219 -8.65 -6.81 -12.18
CA VAL A 219 -7.61 -5.86 -12.63
C VAL A 219 -7.88 -5.39 -14.06
N ALA A 220 -8.22 -6.32 -14.97
CA ALA A 220 -8.59 -5.99 -16.34
C ALA A 220 -9.82 -5.06 -16.39
N ASP A 221 -10.91 -5.44 -15.71
CA ASP A 221 -12.12 -4.61 -15.62
C ASP A 221 -11.80 -3.21 -15.04
N ALA A 222 -10.95 -3.14 -14.01
CA ALA A 222 -10.52 -1.89 -13.41
C ALA A 222 -9.70 -1.05 -14.38
N PHE A 223 -8.75 -1.62 -15.12
CA PHE A 223 -7.95 -0.87 -16.09
C PHE A 223 -8.79 -0.32 -17.25
N GLU A 224 -9.84 -1.03 -17.67
CA GLU A 224 -10.79 -0.54 -18.66
C GLU A 224 -11.57 0.68 -18.16
N LEU A 225 -12.00 0.69 -16.89
CA LEU A 225 -12.91 1.70 -16.33
C LEU A 225 -12.20 2.86 -15.60
N TRP A 226 -11.06 2.58 -14.96
CA TRP A 226 -10.37 3.51 -14.08
C TRP A 226 -9.46 4.46 -14.86
N ARG A 227 -9.56 5.75 -14.55
CA ARG A 227 -8.73 6.83 -15.12
C ARG A 227 -8.13 7.73 -14.04
N GLY A 228 -8.03 7.23 -12.81
CA GLY A 228 -7.39 7.92 -11.68
C GLY A 228 -6.01 7.35 -11.35
N PRO A 229 -5.38 7.82 -10.26
CA PRO A 229 -4.15 7.24 -9.75
C PRO A 229 -4.35 5.77 -9.36
N VAL A 230 -3.34 4.95 -9.61
CA VAL A 230 -3.34 3.51 -9.32
C VAL A 230 -2.03 3.11 -8.66
N MET A 231 -2.07 2.09 -7.81
CA MET A 231 -0.89 1.47 -7.22
C MET A 231 -1.13 -0.02 -6.98
N SER A 232 -0.05 -0.74 -6.69
CA SER A 232 -0.11 -1.96 -5.89
C SER A 232 0.69 -1.69 -4.63
N SER A 233 0.01 -1.60 -3.49
CA SER A 233 0.63 -1.35 -2.19
C SER A 233 1.60 -2.44 -1.75
N HIS A 234 1.33 -3.71 -2.06
CA HIS A 234 2.18 -4.84 -1.67
C HIS A 234 1.93 -6.03 -2.58
N SER A 235 2.79 -6.27 -3.58
CA SER A 235 2.73 -7.43 -4.48
C SER A 235 4.10 -7.73 -5.07
N ASN A 236 4.31 -8.99 -5.49
CA ASN A 236 5.58 -9.44 -6.02
C ASN A 236 5.40 -9.98 -7.45
N ALA A 237 6.52 -10.22 -8.14
CA ALA A 237 6.54 -10.72 -9.52
C ALA A 237 6.04 -12.18 -9.65
N ARG A 238 4.99 -12.37 -10.46
CA ARG A 238 4.44 -13.70 -10.78
C ARG A 238 5.40 -14.59 -11.57
N ASP A 239 6.25 -13.98 -12.40
CA ASP A 239 7.25 -14.71 -13.19
C ASP A 239 8.34 -15.36 -12.33
N LEU A 240 8.55 -14.87 -11.10
CA LEU A 240 9.51 -15.44 -10.16
C LEU A 240 8.86 -16.44 -9.20
N VAL A 241 7.65 -16.15 -8.72
CA VAL A 241 6.88 -17.03 -7.84
C VAL A 241 5.45 -17.12 -8.36
N PRO A 242 5.06 -18.21 -9.06
CA PRO A 242 3.72 -18.31 -9.62
C PRO A 242 2.64 -18.43 -8.54
N ALA A 243 1.80 -17.39 -8.39
CA ALA A 243 0.57 -17.42 -7.59
C ALA A 243 -0.42 -16.34 -8.09
N ASP A 244 -1.71 -16.54 -7.79
CA ASP A 244 -2.77 -15.56 -8.11
C ASP A 244 -2.66 -14.28 -7.30
N ARG A 245 -1.98 -14.32 -6.14
CA ARG A 245 -1.62 -13.16 -5.32
C ARG A 245 -0.58 -12.24 -5.96
N GLN A 246 0.21 -12.75 -6.92
CA GLN A 246 1.27 -11.99 -7.58
C GLN A 246 0.79 -11.23 -8.80
N ILE A 247 1.55 -10.21 -9.23
CA ILE A 247 1.24 -9.43 -10.43
C ILE A 247 2.08 -9.85 -11.64
N THR A 248 1.49 -9.73 -12.82
CA THR A 248 2.20 -9.97 -14.09
C THR A 248 3.08 -8.78 -14.46
N ASN A 249 4.06 -9.01 -15.34
CA ASN A 249 4.86 -7.94 -15.92
C ASN A 249 4.00 -6.92 -16.71
N ALA A 250 2.94 -7.37 -17.38
CA ALA A 250 2.00 -6.48 -18.06
C ALA A 250 1.24 -5.57 -17.08
N THR A 251 0.83 -6.12 -15.93
CA THR A 251 0.20 -5.34 -14.85
C THR A 251 1.17 -4.31 -14.28
N ALA A 252 2.42 -4.69 -14.03
CA ALA A 252 3.46 -3.79 -13.54
C ALA A 252 3.74 -2.63 -14.53
N ALA A 253 3.90 -2.95 -15.81
CA ALA A 253 4.09 -1.98 -16.88
C ALA A 253 2.90 -1.00 -16.98
N GLU A 254 1.67 -1.49 -16.87
CA GLU A 254 0.48 -0.65 -16.95
C GLU A 254 0.32 0.29 -15.73
N ILE A 255 0.71 -0.16 -14.53
CA ILE A 255 0.78 0.70 -13.34
C ILE A 255 1.81 1.82 -13.57
N ALA A 256 3.00 1.48 -14.03
CA ALA A 256 4.07 2.44 -14.32
C ALA A 256 3.66 3.45 -15.40
N ARG A 257 3.07 2.98 -16.51
CA ARG A 257 2.54 3.83 -17.59
C ARG A 257 1.49 4.84 -17.09
N ARG A 258 0.80 4.53 -15.99
CA ARG A 258 -0.19 5.42 -15.33
C ARG A 258 0.42 6.30 -14.23
N GLY A 259 1.74 6.28 -14.05
CA GLY A 259 2.45 7.01 -13.01
C GLY A 259 2.22 6.45 -11.60
N GLY A 260 1.89 5.16 -11.49
CA GLY A 260 1.62 4.46 -10.24
C GLY A 260 2.87 3.93 -9.55
N MET A 261 2.67 3.23 -8.43
CA MET A 261 3.73 2.60 -7.63
C MET A 261 3.46 1.13 -7.35
N LEU A 262 4.54 0.37 -7.19
CA LEU A 262 4.59 -1.05 -6.88
C LEU A 262 5.37 -1.24 -5.56
N GLY A 263 4.69 -1.59 -4.47
CA GLY A 263 5.32 -1.96 -3.21
C GLY A 263 5.62 -3.45 -3.18
N ILE A 264 6.81 -3.83 -2.71
CA ILE A 264 7.23 -5.24 -2.59
C ILE A 264 6.86 -5.79 -1.21
N SER A 265 6.09 -6.88 -1.17
CA SER A 265 5.76 -7.63 0.06
C SER A 265 6.94 -8.48 0.51
N PHE A 266 7.17 -8.52 1.83
CA PHE A 266 8.28 -9.22 2.45
C PHE A 266 7.90 -10.62 2.96
N TYR A 267 6.66 -11.05 2.72
CA TYR A 267 6.21 -12.39 3.08
C TYR A 267 6.98 -13.45 2.31
N GLU A 268 7.55 -14.44 2.99
CA GLU A 268 8.47 -15.40 2.37
C GLU A 268 7.83 -16.19 1.23
N HIS A 269 6.54 -16.54 1.34
CA HIS A 269 5.80 -17.25 0.29
C HIS A 269 5.46 -16.36 -0.91
N HIS A 270 5.62 -15.04 -0.79
CA HIS A 270 5.57 -14.13 -1.94
C HIS A 270 6.94 -13.98 -2.62
N LEU A 271 8.02 -14.31 -1.93
CA LEU A 271 9.40 -14.12 -2.38
C LEU A 271 10.05 -15.41 -2.91
N ARG A 272 9.58 -16.57 -2.44
CA ARG A 272 10.06 -17.88 -2.86
C ARG A 272 8.95 -18.93 -2.81
N SER A 273 9.06 -19.94 -3.68
CA SER A 273 8.20 -21.12 -3.64
C SER A 273 8.56 -22.11 -2.53
N SER A 274 9.78 -22.05 -2.00
CA SER A 274 10.25 -22.92 -0.90
C SER A 274 11.44 -22.33 -0.15
N GLY A 275 11.57 -22.78 1.10
CA GLY A 275 12.61 -22.32 2.04
C GLY A 275 12.34 -20.92 2.60
N HIS A 276 13.28 -20.44 3.40
CA HIS A 276 13.22 -19.10 3.97
C HIS A 276 13.72 -18.06 2.97
N ALA A 277 12.99 -16.95 2.88
CA ALA A 277 13.38 -15.81 2.06
C ALA A 277 14.46 -14.95 2.74
N SER A 278 15.29 -14.29 1.94
CA SER A 278 16.30 -13.33 2.38
C SER A 278 16.06 -11.94 1.77
N LEU A 279 16.83 -10.95 2.20
CA LEU A 279 16.81 -9.61 1.60
C LEU A 279 17.15 -9.65 0.09
N ASP A 280 17.98 -10.59 -0.36
CA ASP A 280 18.29 -10.75 -1.78
C ASP A 280 17.06 -11.18 -2.59
N ASP A 281 16.13 -11.94 -2.00
CA ASP A 281 14.87 -12.27 -2.67
C ASP A 281 14.00 -11.02 -2.83
N ILE A 282 13.95 -10.13 -1.83
CA ILE A 282 13.26 -8.83 -1.93
C ILE A 282 13.85 -8.03 -3.09
N VAL A 283 15.18 -7.88 -3.13
CA VAL A 283 15.89 -7.17 -4.21
C VAL A 283 15.62 -7.81 -5.56
N ARG A 284 15.60 -9.14 -5.65
CA ARG A 284 15.30 -9.86 -6.91
C ARG A 284 13.92 -9.51 -7.44
N HIS A 285 12.89 -9.50 -6.60
CA HIS A 285 11.54 -9.11 -7.02
C HIS A 285 11.45 -7.62 -7.36
N ALA A 286 12.10 -6.75 -6.59
CA ALA A 286 12.15 -5.32 -6.87
C ALA A 286 12.79 -5.02 -8.22
N VAL A 287 13.96 -5.61 -8.51
CA VAL A 287 14.68 -5.45 -9.79
C VAL A 287 13.87 -6.02 -10.96
N HIS A 288 13.22 -7.17 -10.77
CA HIS A 288 12.38 -7.76 -11.82
C HIS A 288 11.21 -6.85 -12.18
N LEU A 289 10.46 -6.36 -11.18
CA LEU A 289 9.34 -5.46 -11.42
C LEU A 289 9.78 -4.09 -11.92
N ALA A 290 10.94 -3.57 -11.50
CA ALA A 290 11.50 -2.33 -12.04
C ALA A 290 11.78 -2.47 -13.55
N ARG A 291 12.34 -3.61 -13.98
CA ARG A 291 12.55 -3.88 -15.42
C ARG A 291 11.22 -3.92 -16.18
N ALA A 292 10.21 -4.59 -15.63
CA ALA A 292 8.88 -4.65 -16.24
C ALA A 292 8.19 -3.27 -16.29
N ALA A 293 8.38 -2.45 -15.26
CA ALA A 293 7.88 -1.09 -15.16
C ALA A 293 8.61 -0.08 -16.07
N GLY A 294 9.73 -0.48 -16.69
CA GLY A 294 10.55 0.40 -17.51
C GLY A 294 11.56 1.25 -16.71
N GLY A 295 11.65 1.07 -15.39
CA GLY A 295 12.57 1.79 -14.52
C GLY A 295 12.29 1.60 -13.03
N PRO A 296 13.23 1.96 -12.14
CA PRO A 296 13.09 1.84 -10.68
C PRO A 296 12.13 2.87 -10.06
N GLU A 297 11.73 3.91 -10.78
CA GLU A 297 10.94 5.06 -10.28
C GLU A 297 9.54 4.65 -9.79
N HIS A 298 9.06 3.50 -10.24
CA HIS A 298 7.74 2.96 -9.93
C HIS A 298 7.77 1.83 -8.89
N VAL A 299 8.92 1.50 -8.31
CA VAL A 299 9.07 0.40 -7.35
C VAL A 299 9.52 0.94 -5.98
N GLY A 300 8.87 0.48 -4.91
CA GLY A 300 9.15 0.88 -3.54
C GLY A 300 8.86 -0.22 -2.53
N LEU A 301 8.75 0.16 -1.26
CA LEU A 301 8.47 -0.78 -0.17
C LEU A 301 6.97 -0.86 0.10
N GLY A 302 6.50 -2.06 0.38
CA GLY A 302 5.13 -2.37 0.76
C GLY A 302 5.17 -3.63 1.60
N SER A 303 5.85 -3.56 2.74
CA SER A 303 6.51 -4.72 3.33
C SER A 303 5.53 -5.76 3.83
N ASP A 304 4.31 -5.33 4.20
CA ASP A 304 3.29 -6.20 4.77
C ASP A 304 3.77 -6.80 6.11
N LEU A 305 4.78 -6.20 6.75
CA LEU A 305 5.31 -6.70 8.02
C LEU A 305 4.22 -6.75 9.09
N ASP A 306 4.15 -7.89 9.77
CA ASP A 306 3.12 -8.23 10.74
C ASP A 306 1.68 -8.37 10.13
N GLY A 307 1.54 -8.36 8.80
CA GLY A 307 0.28 -8.47 8.03
C GLY A 307 -0.33 -9.87 7.95
N GLY A 308 -0.42 -10.55 9.09
CA GLY A 308 -0.90 -11.93 9.16
C GLY A 308 0.21 -13.00 9.21
N PHE A 309 1.46 -12.58 9.26
CA PHE A 309 2.62 -13.44 9.50
C PHE A 309 3.56 -12.81 10.54
N ASP A 310 4.33 -13.64 11.24
CA ASP A 310 5.35 -13.19 12.20
C ASP A 310 6.73 -13.06 11.50
N ALA A 311 7.73 -12.54 12.21
CA ALA A 311 9.06 -12.31 11.67
C ALA A 311 9.69 -13.57 11.05
N LYS A 312 9.38 -14.78 11.55
CA LYS A 312 9.97 -16.04 11.04
C LYS A 312 9.59 -16.33 9.60
N HIS A 313 8.45 -15.79 9.17
CA HIS A 313 7.92 -15.91 7.82
C HIS A 313 8.20 -14.68 6.95
N SER A 314 9.06 -13.78 7.43
CA SER A 314 9.50 -12.59 6.72
C SER A 314 10.94 -12.73 6.27
N ALA A 315 11.27 -12.18 5.10
CA ALA A 315 12.66 -11.98 4.68
C ALA A 315 13.44 -10.99 5.58
N MET A 316 12.72 -10.23 6.43
CA MET A 316 13.28 -9.24 7.35
C MET A 316 12.91 -9.55 8.79
N GLN A 317 13.92 -9.65 9.66
CA GLN A 317 13.77 -9.98 11.08
C GLN A 317 13.84 -8.74 11.97
N ASN A 318 14.31 -7.61 11.44
CA ASN A 318 14.44 -6.36 12.18
C ASN A 318 14.32 -5.15 11.23
N THR A 319 13.51 -4.16 11.61
CA THR A 319 13.32 -2.92 10.84
C THR A 319 14.59 -2.09 10.69
N ARG A 320 15.64 -2.27 11.51
CA ARG A 320 16.95 -1.62 11.32
C ARG A 320 17.59 -1.96 9.98
N GLN A 321 17.33 -3.15 9.46
CA GLN A 321 17.80 -3.63 8.16
C GLN A 321 17.29 -2.79 6.98
N LEU A 322 16.29 -1.92 7.18
CA LEU A 322 15.84 -0.96 6.17
C LEU A 322 16.80 0.23 5.98
N SER A 323 17.63 0.50 6.97
CA SER A 323 18.50 1.70 7.01
C SER A 323 20.00 1.41 6.93
N GLU A 324 20.33 0.11 6.89
CA GLU A 324 21.65 -0.49 6.69
C GLU A 324 21.88 -0.73 5.21
#